data_AF-A0A813J6I1-F1
#
_entry.id   AF-A0A813J6I1-F1
#
_cell.length_a   1.000
_cell.length_b   1.000
_cell.length_c   1.000
_cell.angle_alpha   90.00
_cell.angle_beta   90.00
_cell.angle_gamma   90.00
#
_symmetry.space_group_name_H-M   'P 1'
#
loop_
_entity.id
_entity.type
_entity.pdbx_description
1 polymer ?
#
loop_
_entity_poly.entity_id
_entity_poly.type
_entity_poly.pdbx_seq_one_letter_code
_entity_poly.pdbx_strand_id
1 'polypeptide(L)'
;MYVVDPESPDKDIELESADIGAPGLPQGLMKFTMVASPPPQSTITLGGGPLEVAGLYLSAMYRGEEFCRVGYYVRHEHDEPTLAENPPQSVEWSKLVRQLSTPCVTQFLIAWDGPPVALPPADAAAMDDGDD
;
A
#
# COMPACT_ATOMS: atom_id res chain seq x y z
N MET A 1 3.76 2.55 -3.81
CA MET A 1 3.36 3.93 -3.46
C MET A 1 3.46 4.13 -1.95
N TYR A 2 4.01 5.25 -1.50
CA TYR A 2 4.00 5.71 -0.10
C TYR A 2 3.06 6.91 0.02
N VAL A 3 2.12 6.84 0.96
CA VAL A 3 1.10 7.87 1.21
C VAL A 3 1.68 8.92 2.14
N VAL A 4 1.81 10.15 1.64
CA VAL A 4 2.31 11.29 2.43
C VAL A 4 1.17 11.97 3.18
N ASP A 5 0.04 12.12 2.50
CA ASP A 5 -1.14 12.82 2.98
C ASP A 5 -2.37 12.07 2.47
N PRO A 6 -3.16 11.43 3.34
CA PRO A 6 -4.30 10.62 2.93
C PRO A 6 -5.40 11.45 2.25
N GLU A 7 -5.41 12.77 2.43
CA GLU A 7 -6.37 13.68 1.79
C GLU A 7 -5.87 14.20 0.43
N SER A 8 -4.60 13.95 0.08
CA SER A 8 -3.97 14.45 -1.16
C SER A 8 -3.23 13.32 -1.91
N PRO A 9 -3.95 12.45 -2.65
CA PRO A 9 -3.34 11.31 -3.36
C PRO A 9 -2.31 11.72 -4.42
N ASP A 10 -2.36 12.96 -4.91
CA ASP A 10 -1.40 13.53 -5.84
C ASP A 10 0.00 13.74 -5.23
N LYS A 11 0.11 13.68 -3.89
CA LYS A 11 1.38 13.75 -3.16
C LYS A 11 1.97 12.37 -2.85
N ASP A 12 1.28 11.29 -3.22
CA ASP A 12 1.81 9.93 -3.05
C ASP A 12 3.11 9.77 -3.82
N ILE A 13 4.08 9.09 -3.22
CA ILE A 13 5.38 8.86 -3.84
C ILE A 13 5.45 7.45 -4.41
N GLU A 14 5.77 7.35 -5.69
CA GLU A 14 6.18 6.08 -6.30
C GLU A 14 7.59 5.70 -5.82
N LEU A 15 7.69 4.53 -5.17
CA LEU A 15 8.96 4.02 -4.65
C LEU A 15 9.68 3.11 -5.65
N GLU A 16 8.91 2.35 -6.43
CA GLU A 16 9.37 1.41 -7.45
C GLU A 16 8.19 1.04 -8.35
N SER A 17 8.48 0.71 -9.61
CA SER A 17 7.53 0.16 -10.57
C SER A 17 8.15 -0.99 -11.36
N ALA A 18 7.34 -1.99 -11.71
CA ALA A 18 7.81 -3.16 -12.45
C ALA A 18 6.74 -3.63 -13.44
N ASP A 19 7.13 -3.70 -14.71
CA ASP A 19 6.29 -4.27 -15.76
C ASP A 19 6.43 -5.80 -15.79
N ILE A 20 5.33 -6.48 -15.51
CA ILE A 20 5.27 -7.94 -15.49
C ILE A 20 4.52 -8.41 -16.73
N GLY A 21 5.25 -8.89 -17.73
CA GLY A 21 4.65 -9.39 -18.95
C GLY A 21 5.60 -9.33 -20.15
N ALA A 22 5.73 -10.44 -20.86
CA ALA A 22 6.29 -10.51 -22.20
C ALA A 22 5.40 -11.41 -23.06
N PRO A 23 5.41 -11.31 -24.39
CA PRO A 23 4.72 -12.26 -25.26
C PRO A 23 5.15 -13.69 -24.90
N GLY A 24 4.19 -14.54 -24.52
CA GLY A 24 4.45 -15.93 -24.13
C GLY A 24 4.62 -16.18 -22.63
N LEU A 25 4.23 -15.25 -21.76
CA LEU A 25 4.17 -15.50 -20.31
C LEU A 25 3.29 -16.73 -20.03
N PRO A 26 3.81 -17.78 -19.36
CA PRO A 26 3.03 -18.99 -19.10
C PRO A 26 1.89 -18.68 -18.12
N GLN A 27 0.71 -19.23 -18.40
CA GLN A 27 -0.38 -19.21 -17.43
C GLN A 27 -0.01 -20.06 -16.21
N GLY A 28 -0.20 -19.51 -15.02
CA GLY A 28 0.04 -20.23 -13.77
C GLY A 28 0.44 -19.33 -12.62
N LEU A 29 0.83 -19.95 -11.51
CA LEU A 29 1.33 -19.25 -10.34
C LEU A 29 2.75 -18.75 -10.60
N MET A 30 2.94 -17.44 -10.46
CA MET A 30 4.24 -16.79 -10.57
C MET A 30 4.63 -16.13 -9.25
N LYS A 31 5.93 -16.09 -8.99
CA LYS A 31 6.49 -15.39 -7.83
C LYS A 31 7.70 -14.57 -8.29
N PHE A 32 7.76 -13.33 -7.83
CA PHE A 32 8.89 -12.44 -8.03
C PHE A 32 9.18 -11.68 -6.74
N THR A 33 10.35 -11.06 -6.68
CA THR A 33 10.74 -10.16 -5.59
C THR A 33 10.83 -8.75 -6.15
N MET A 34 10.14 -7.81 -5.51
CA MET A 34 10.28 -6.39 -5.80
C MET A 34 10.97 -5.72 -4.61
N VAL A 35 11.97 -4.90 -4.91
CA VAL A 35 12.76 -4.16 -3.91
C VAL A 35 12.64 -2.69 -4.25
N ALA A 36 12.30 -1.87 -3.27
CA ALA A 36 12.16 -0.43 -3.44
C ALA A 36 13.05 0.30 -2.42
N SER A 37 13.58 1.45 -2.83
CA SER A 37 14.26 2.35 -1.88
C SER A 37 13.26 2.95 -0.89
N PRO A 38 13.66 3.26 0.36
CA PRO A 38 12.78 3.94 1.29
C PRO A 38 12.46 5.37 0.82
N PRO A 39 11.30 5.93 1.21
CA PRO A 39 11.04 7.35 0.97
C PRO A 39 12.07 8.23 1.71
N PRO A 40 12.41 9.42 1.18
CA PRO A 40 13.27 10.38 1.86
C PRO A 40 12.73 10.77 3.25
N GLN A 41 13.63 11.01 4.21
CA GLN A 41 13.23 11.45 5.57
C GLN A 41 12.40 12.73 5.55
N SER A 42 12.70 13.66 4.63
CA SER A 42 11.92 14.89 4.43
C SER A 42 10.46 14.61 4.05
N THR A 43 10.22 13.59 3.24
CA THR A 43 8.86 13.15 2.88
C THR A 43 8.13 12.62 4.10
N ILE A 44 8.82 11.77 4.89
CA ILE A 44 8.23 11.19 6.09
C ILE A 44 7.88 12.30 7.10
N THR A 45 8.75 13.30 7.29
CA THR A 45 8.49 14.46 8.13
C THR A 45 7.31 15.30 7.64
N LEU A 46 7.13 15.44 6.32
CA LEU A 46 5.98 16.16 5.75
C LEU A 46 4.65 15.47 6.09
N GLY A 47 4.63 14.14 6.17
CA GLY A 47 3.47 13.35 6.58
C GLY A 47 3.24 13.26 8.09
N GLY A 48 3.93 14.08 8.89
CA GLY A 48 3.78 14.12 10.35
C GLY A 48 4.96 13.53 11.13
N GLY A 49 5.90 12.86 10.45
CA GLY A 49 7.10 12.30 11.06
C GLY A 49 7.11 10.77 11.12
N PRO A 50 8.25 10.17 11.52
CA PRO A 50 8.44 8.71 11.42
C PRO A 50 7.64 7.89 12.44
N LEU A 51 7.22 8.50 13.55
CA LEU A 51 6.41 7.85 14.59
C LEU A 51 4.91 7.91 14.27
N GLU A 52 4.50 8.73 13.30
CA GLU A 52 3.12 8.77 12.81
C GLU A 52 2.84 7.57 11.90
N VAL A 53 1.56 7.22 11.81
CA VAL A 53 1.11 6.16 10.91
C VAL A 53 0.91 6.74 9.52
N ALA A 54 1.57 6.14 8.53
CA ALA A 54 1.37 6.44 7.12
C ALA A 54 0.83 5.22 6.36
N GLY A 55 0.39 5.43 5.12
CA GLY A 55 -0.03 4.37 4.21
C GLY A 55 1.12 3.93 3.29
N LEU A 56 1.20 2.64 3.00
CA LEU A 56 2.04 2.07 1.96
C LEU A 56 1.19 1.10 1.14
N TYR A 57 1.21 1.19 -0.19
CA TYR A 57 0.48 0.22 -1.00
C TYR A 57 1.22 -0.19 -2.27
N LEU A 58 0.90 -1.41 -2.68
CA LEU A 58 1.21 -1.99 -3.97
C LEU A 58 -0.05 -1.87 -4.83
N SER A 59 0.08 -1.30 -6.02
CA SER A 59 -1.00 -1.24 -7.00
C SER A 59 -0.63 -2.13 -8.19
N ALA A 60 -1.52 -3.02 -8.57
CA ALA A 60 -1.38 -3.85 -9.75
C ALA A 60 -2.38 -3.37 -10.80
N MET A 61 -1.85 -3.04 -11.97
CA MET A 61 -2.60 -2.49 -13.09
C MET A 61 -2.46 -3.38 -14.32
N TYR A 62 -3.52 -3.41 -15.12
CA TYR A 62 -3.52 -4.02 -16.44
C TYR A 62 -4.14 -3.03 -17.43
N ARG A 63 -3.41 -2.69 -18.50
CA ARG A 63 -3.82 -1.70 -19.52
C ARG A 63 -4.25 -0.34 -18.94
N GLY A 64 -3.61 0.09 -17.84
CA GLY A 64 -3.89 1.36 -17.19
C GLY A 64 -5.08 1.34 -16.22
N GLU A 65 -5.75 0.20 -16.04
CA GLU A 65 -6.79 0.02 -15.03
C GLU A 65 -6.23 -0.78 -13.84
N GLU A 66 -6.41 -0.25 -12.63
CA GLU A 66 -6.05 -0.95 -11.40
C GLU A 66 -7.06 -2.06 -11.11
N PHE A 67 -6.58 -3.28 -10.89
CA PHE A 67 -7.43 -4.44 -10.56
C PHE A 67 -7.18 -4.99 -9.15
N CYS A 68 -6.04 -4.66 -8.53
CA CYS A 68 -5.70 -5.11 -7.19
C CYS A 68 -4.82 -4.08 -6.48
N ARG A 69 -5.15 -3.82 -5.22
CA ARG A 69 -4.34 -3.01 -4.31
C ARG A 69 -4.09 -3.78 -3.03
N VAL A 70 -2.83 -3.81 -2.59
CA VAL A 70 -2.44 -4.38 -1.30
C VAL A 70 -1.85 -3.25 -0.46
N GLY A 71 -2.60 -2.83 0.56
CA GLY A 71 -2.24 -1.74 1.47
C GLY A 71 -1.71 -2.23 2.80
N TYR A 72 -0.81 -1.45 3.39
CA TYR A 72 -0.24 -1.60 4.72
C TYR A 72 -0.28 -0.25 5.41
N TYR A 73 -0.55 -0.25 6.71
CA TYR A 73 -0.14 0.85 7.56
C TYR A 73 1.33 0.66 7.91
N VAL A 74 2.11 1.74 7.80
CA VAL A 74 3.51 1.77 8.15
C VAL A 74 3.72 2.77 9.27
N ARG A 75 4.50 2.38 10.27
CA ARG A 75 5.01 3.29 11.30
C ARG A 75 6.42 2.86 11.69
N HIS A 76 7.18 3.75 12.28
CA HIS A 76 8.44 3.40 12.92
C HIS A 76 8.29 3.40 14.44
N GLU A 77 8.98 2.47 15.08
CA GLU A 77 9.05 2.38 16.53
C GLU A 77 10.52 2.42 16.97
N HIS A 78 10.74 2.91 18.18
CA HIS A 78 12.04 2.77 18.82
C HIS A 78 12.31 1.31 19.16
N ASP A 79 13.53 0.85 18.88
CA ASP A 79 13.99 -0.50 19.25
C ASP A 79 14.24 -0.64 20.76
N GLU A 80 14.61 0.45 21.45
CA GLU A 80 14.89 0.47 22.87
C GLU A 80 13.68 0.92 23.72
N PRO A 81 13.27 0.14 24.74
CA PRO A 81 12.18 0.52 25.65
C PRO A 81 12.41 1.84 26.38
N THR A 82 13.67 2.16 26.69
CA THR A 82 14.06 3.40 27.37
C THR A 82 13.75 4.65 26.55
N LEU A 83 13.88 4.58 25.22
CA LEU A 83 13.56 5.67 24.29
C LEU A 83 12.05 5.82 24.09
N ALA A 84 11.29 4.73 24.22
CA ALA A 84 9.83 4.81 24.20
C ALA A 84 9.28 5.47 25.48
N GLU A 85 9.87 5.17 26.64
CA GLU A 85 9.45 5.74 27.94
C GLU A 85 9.91 7.20 28.13
N ASN A 86 11.08 7.56 27.59
CA ASN A 86 11.64 8.91 27.67
C ASN A 86 11.99 9.40 26.24
N PRO A 87 10.99 9.82 25.46
CA PRO A 87 11.21 10.20 24.07
C PRO A 87 12.20 11.38 24.00
N PRO A 88 13.27 11.28 23.19
CA PRO A 88 14.21 12.37 23.01
C PRO A 88 13.54 13.56 22.31
N GLN A 89 14.09 14.75 22.51
CA GLN A 89 13.57 15.98 21.88
C GLN A 89 13.62 15.93 20.34
N SER A 90 14.54 15.13 19.78
CA SER A 90 14.65 14.87 18.35
C SER A 90 14.71 13.37 18.08
N VAL A 91 13.97 12.91 17.08
CA VAL A 91 13.96 11.48 16.69
C VAL A 91 15.32 11.06 16.12
N GLU A 92 15.91 10.02 16.72
CA GLU A 92 17.13 9.37 16.23
C GLU A 92 16.78 8.30 15.18
N TRP A 93 16.81 8.68 13.89
CA TRP A 93 16.40 7.81 12.77
C TRP A 93 17.13 6.45 12.69
N SER A 94 18.38 6.37 13.17
CA SER A 94 19.15 5.13 13.17
C SER A 94 18.64 4.07 14.15
N LYS A 95 17.79 4.47 15.11
CA LYS A 95 17.19 3.59 16.14
C LYS A 95 15.70 3.32 15.88
N LEU A 96 15.26 3.56 14.64
CA LEU A 96 13.89 3.34 14.23
C LEU A 96 13.79 2.03 13.46
N VAL A 97 12.84 1.20 13.88
CA VAL A 97 12.48 -0.05 13.19
C VAL A 97 11.13 0.13 12.54
N ARG A 98 11.06 -0.15 11.24
CA ARG A 98 9.81 -0.08 10.48
C ARG A 98 8.91 -1.27 10.83
N GLN A 99 7.69 -0.97 11.23
CA GLN A 99 6.62 -1.94 11.44
C GLN A 99 5.56 -1.79 10.33
N LEU A 100 5.08 -2.92 9.83
CA LEU A 100 3.98 -2.98 8.87
C LEU A 100 2.79 -3.70 9.50
N SER A 101 1.58 -3.22 9.22
CA SER A 101 0.36 -3.91 9.62
C SER A 101 0.16 -5.23 8.86
N THR A 102 -0.88 -5.97 9.23
CA THR A 102 -1.46 -6.96 8.33
C THR A 102 -1.92 -6.29 7.03
N PRO A 103 -1.78 -6.96 5.87
CA PRO A 103 -2.19 -6.38 4.60
C PRO A 103 -3.71 -6.25 4.51
N CYS A 104 -4.17 -5.15 3.93
CA CYS A 104 -5.53 -5.00 3.44
C CYS A 104 -5.53 -5.19 1.92
N VAL A 105 -6.38 -6.08 1.41
CA VAL A 105 -6.47 -6.36 -0.03
C VAL A 105 -7.78 -5.79 -0.57
N THR A 106 -7.68 -4.95 -1.59
CA THR A 106 -8.83 -4.40 -2.32
C THR A 106 -8.75 -4.86 -3.77
N GLN A 107 -9.85 -5.41 -4.28
CA GLN A 107 -9.97 -5.85 -5.67
C GLN A 107 -10.91 -4.90 -6.41
N PHE A 108 -10.54 -4.55 -7.63
CA PHE A 108 -11.33 -3.70 -8.51
C PHE A 108 -11.69 -4.50 -9.75
N LEU A 109 -12.95 -4.42 -10.18
CA LEU A 109 -13.37 -5.06 -11.42
C LEU A 109 -12.94 -4.18 -12.60
N ILE A 110 -12.24 -4.80 -13.56
CA ILE A 110 -11.76 -4.14 -14.77
C ILE A 110 -12.18 -4.94 -16.01
N ALA A 111 -12.16 -4.27 -17.17
CA ALA A 111 -12.33 -4.94 -18.44
C ALA A 111 -10.98 -5.47 -18.97
N TRP A 112 -10.75 -6.78 -18.84
CA TRP A 112 -9.49 -7.40 -19.29
C TRP A 112 -9.30 -7.27 -20.81
N ASP A 113 -10.20 -7.83 -21.61
CA ASP A 113 -10.13 -7.79 -23.09
C ASP A 113 -11.47 -7.43 -23.74
N GLY A 114 -12.40 -6.89 -22.95
CA GLY A 114 -13.80 -6.65 -23.35
C GLY A 114 -14.26 -5.19 -23.17
N PRO A 115 -15.53 -4.90 -23.42
CA PRO A 115 -16.11 -3.59 -23.13
C PRO A 115 -16.12 -3.31 -21.61
N PRO A 116 -16.17 -2.03 -21.19
CA PRO A 116 -16.16 -1.64 -19.77
C PRO A 116 -17.19 -2.41 -18.94
N VAL A 117 -16.77 -2.93 -17.78
CA VAL A 117 -17.66 -3.67 -16.87
C VAL A 117 -18.49 -2.66 -16.08
N ALA A 118 -19.81 -2.74 -16.17
CA ALA A 118 -20.70 -1.98 -15.29
C ALA A 118 -20.69 -2.63 -13.90
N LEU A 119 -20.24 -1.89 -12.88
CA LEU A 119 -20.34 -2.33 -11.49
C LEU A 119 -21.82 -2.39 -11.07
N PRO A 120 -22.27 -3.44 -10.37
CA PRO A 120 -23.56 -3.39 -9.69
C PRO A 120 -23.52 -2.31 -8.60
N PRO A 121 -24.66 -1.66 -8.29
CA PRO A 121 -24.71 -0.67 -7.22
C PRO A 121 -24.29 -1.28 -5.89
N ALA A 122 -23.53 -0.50 -5.09
CA ALA A 122 -22.86 -0.93 -3.87
C ALA A 122 -23.80 -1.55 -2.80
N ASP A 123 -25.09 -1.28 -2.88
CA ASP A 123 -26.10 -1.76 -1.92
C ASP A 123 -26.55 -3.22 -2.15
N ALA A 124 -26.10 -3.89 -3.21
CA ALA A 124 -26.53 -5.26 -3.53
C ALA A 124 -25.74 -6.37 -2.80
N ALA A 125 -24.68 -6.04 -2.06
CA ALA A 125 -23.83 -7.02 -1.37
C ALA A 125 -24.30 -7.40 0.04
N ALA A 126 -25.41 -6.84 0.52
CA ALA A 126 -25.95 -7.06 1.86
C ALA A 126 -27.36 -7.67 1.84
N MET A 127 -27.56 -8.76 1.10
CA MET A 127 -28.78 -9.58 1.19
C MET A 127 -28.45 -11.02 0.76
N ASP A 128 -27.78 -11.77 1.64
CA ASP A 128 -27.85 -13.23 1.68
C ASP A 128 -27.66 -13.71 3.13
N ASP A 129 -28.60 -13.30 4.00
CA ASP A 129 -28.91 -14.05 5.23
C ASP A 129 -30.03 -15.03 4.85
N GLY A 130 -29.63 -16.15 4.24
CA GLY A 130 -30.50 -17.28 3.94
C GLY A 130 -30.51 -18.28 5.09
N ASP A 131 -31.55 -18.19 5.91
CA ASP A 131 -32.02 -19.17 6.89
C ASP A 131 -32.31 -20.52 6.21
N ASP A 132 -31.64 -21.61 6.60
CA ASP A 132 -32.15 -23.00 6.66
C ASP A 132 -31.32 -23.86 7.66
#